data_AF-A0AA92ULE9-F1
#
_entry.id   AF-A0AA92ULE9-F1
#
_cell.length_a   1.000
_cell.length_b   1.000
_cell.length_c   1.000
_cell.angle_alpha   90.00
_cell.angle_beta   90.00
_cell.angle_gamma   90.00
#
_symmetry.space_group_name_H-M   'P 1'
#
loop_
_entity.id
_entity.type
_entity.pdbx_description
1 polymer ?
#
loop_
_entity_poly.entity_id
_entity_poly.type
_entity_poly.pdbx_seq_one_letter_code
_entity_poly.pdbx_strand_id
1 'polypeptide(L)'
;MTSIVKSNIILKTKKYLRGVPSKNSPEGSFLYIIQNQTEQNLVVFFIEENNDTLPNVKLLRRKLLRRYGDFSLSMIEWEANMYIENSTTVIPELFVKILTPKEKFKIDVPFANGKEKQFASKVPQHLLICSERVFSNSFIEMPHFIENIQRYNFGYSGTKVVIPVSNFMSFILRQR
;
A
#
# COMPACT_ATOMS: atom_id res chain seq x y z
N MET A 1 3.28 -20.32 7.28
CA MET A 1 2.84 -18.93 7.52
C MET A 1 4.09 -18.15 7.85
N THR A 2 4.53 -17.26 6.98
CA THR A 2 5.78 -16.50 7.19
C THR A 2 5.38 -15.12 7.70
N SER A 3 5.91 -14.74 8.86
CA SER A 3 5.65 -13.45 9.51
C SER A 3 6.94 -12.65 9.45
N ILE A 4 6.89 -11.46 8.85
CA ILE A 4 7.97 -10.48 8.96
C ILE A 4 7.51 -9.48 10.02
N VAL A 5 8.25 -9.42 11.13
CA VAL A 5 8.01 -8.45 12.20
C VAL A 5 9.02 -7.32 11.99
N LYS A 6 8.60 -6.22 11.37
CA LYS A 6 9.34 -4.95 11.43
C LYS A 6 8.76 -4.16 12.62
N SER A 7 9.41 -4.36 13.77
CA SER A 7 9.34 -3.66 15.07
C SER A 7 8.01 -3.23 15.71
N ASN A 8 6.88 -3.07 15.01
CA ASN A 8 5.57 -2.70 15.56
C ASN A 8 4.38 -3.06 14.63
N ILE A 9 4.64 -3.80 13.55
CA ILE A 9 3.65 -4.21 12.54
C ILE A 9 3.75 -5.72 12.34
N ILE A 10 2.60 -6.40 12.40
CA ILE A 10 2.50 -7.78 11.95
C ILE A 10 2.06 -7.80 10.49
N LEU A 11 2.99 -8.14 9.61
CA LEU A 11 2.68 -8.53 8.24
C LEU A 11 2.66 -10.06 8.15
N LYS A 12 1.47 -10.62 7.98
CA LYS A 12 1.25 -12.06 7.80
C LYS A 12 0.96 -12.36 6.35
N THR A 13 1.72 -13.28 5.77
CA THR A 13 1.46 -13.77 4.40
C THR A 13 0.83 -15.16 4.44
N LYS A 14 -0.29 -15.31 3.73
CA LYS A 14 -0.91 -16.61 3.42
C LYS A 14 -0.94 -16.79 1.91
N LYS A 15 -0.56 -17.97 1.44
CA LYS A 15 -0.62 -18.34 0.03
C LYS A 15 -1.78 -19.31 -0.16
N TYR A 16 -2.65 -19.02 -1.11
CA TYR A 16 -3.77 -19.88 -1.51
C TYR A 16 -3.52 -20.34 -2.94
N LEU A 17 -3.42 -21.65 -3.16
CA LEU A 17 -3.35 -22.22 -4.50
C LEU A 17 -4.78 -22.53 -4.97
N ARG A 18 -5.13 -22.23 -6.22
CA ARG A 18 -6.40 -22.67 -6.82
C ARG A 18 -6.13 -23.91 -7.69
N GLY A 19 -7.07 -24.86 -7.72
CA GLY A 19 -6.95 -26.14 -8.43
C GLY A 19 -6.56 -27.35 -7.56
N VAL A 20 -6.40 -28.53 -8.18
CA VAL A 20 -5.96 -29.78 -7.55
C VAL A 20 -4.68 -29.50 -6.73
N PRO A 21 -4.51 -30.06 -5.51
CA PRO A 21 -3.39 -29.75 -4.63
C PRO A 21 -2.08 -30.37 -5.12
N SER A 22 -1.61 -29.94 -6.29
CA SER A 22 -0.22 -30.10 -6.68
C SER A 22 0.56 -28.92 -6.08
N LYS A 23 1.72 -29.18 -5.48
CA LYS A 23 2.62 -28.13 -4.92
C LYS A 23 3.01 -27.05 -5.96
N ASN A 24 2.68 -27.27 -7.24
CA ASN A 24 3.07 -26.46 -8.39
C ASN A 24 1.89 -25.92 -9.22
N SER A 25 0.69 -25.75 -8.65
CA SER A 25 -0.40 -25.09 -9.40
C SER A 25 0.08 -23.73 -9.93
N PRO A 26 -0.05 -23.46 -11.24
CA PRO A 26 0.39 -22.20 -11.86
C PRO A 26 -0.50 -21.02 -11.44
N GLU A 27 -1.69 -21.30 -10.90
CA GLU A 27 -2.71 -20.32 -10.54
C GLU A 27 -2.96 -20.29 -9.02
N GLY A 28 -3.30 -19.11 -8.51
CA GLY A 28 -3.59 -18.94 -7.09
C GLY A 28 -3.74 -17.48 -6.69
N SER A 29 -3.54 -17.22 -5.41
CA SER A 29 -3.50 -15.89 -4.83
C SER A 29 -2.55 -15.84 -3.64
N PHE A 30 -1.89 -14.71 -3.47
CA PHE A 30 -1.30 -14.33 -2.17
C PHE A 30 -2.25 -13.42 -1.41
N LEU A 31 -2.52 -13.77 -0.15
CA LEU A 31 -3.23 -12.94 0.80
C LEU A 31 -2.25 -12.38 1.82
N TYR A 32 -2.04 -11.07 1.78
CA TYR A 32 -1.29 -10.32 2.78
C TYR A 32 -2.25 -9.75 3.80
N ILE A 33 -1.92 -9.90 5.09
CA ILE A 33 -2.71 -9.40 6.20
C ILE A 33 -1.82 -8.44 6.99
N ILE A 34 -2.21 -7.18 7.00
CA ILE A 34 -1.59 -6.10 7.79
C ILE A 34 -2.46 -5.90 9.02
N GLN A 35 -1.86 -5.93 10.20
CA GLN A 35 -2.56 -5.62 11.44
C GLN A 35 -1.83 -4.50 12.17
N ASN A 36 -2.57 -3.45 12.52
CA ASN A 36 -2.04 -2.39 13.37
C ASN A 36 -2.10 -2.86 14.83
N GLN A 37 -0.94 -3.01 15.45
CA GLN A 37 -0.81 -3.34 16.87
C GLN A 37 -0.37 -2.15 17.73
N THR A 38 -0.21 -0.98 17.10
CA THR A 38 0.17 0.24 17.79
C THR A 38 -1.06 1.00 18.27
N GLU A 39 -0.82 1.98 19.13
CA GLU A 39 -1.86 2.91 19.63
C GLU A 39 -2.09 4.09 18.69
N GLN A 40 -1.32 4.20 17.60
CA GLN A 40 -1.41 5.29 16.62
C GLN A 40 -2.00 4.78 15.31
N ASN A 41 -2.49 5.68 14.47
CA ASN A 41 -2.83 5.27 13.11
C ASN A 41 -1.55 4.94 12.33
N LEU A 42 -1.65 3.88 11.52
CA LEU A 42 -0.67 3.58 10.49
C LEU A 42 -1.23 3.99 9.14
N VAL A 43 -0.36 4.44 8.24
CA VAL A 43 -0.72 4.73 6.86
C VAL A 43 -0.01 3.74 5.96
N VAL A 44 -0.77 3.14 5.05
CA VAL A 44 -0.31 2.13 4.10
C VAL A 44 -0.36 2.71 2.69
N PHE A 45 0.76 2.62 1.99
CA PHE A 45 0.93 3.01 0.59
C PHE A 45 1.48 1.85 -0.23
N PHE A 46 1.17 1.83 -1.52
CA PHE A 46 2.01 1.13 -2.49
C PHE A 46 3.11 2.07 -2.99
N ILE A 47 4.33 1.55 -3.12
CA ILE A 47 5.49 2.28 -3.64
C ILE A 47 6.14 1.53 -4.81
N GLU A 48 6.60 2.28 -5.81
CA GLU A 48 7.28 1.74 -6.98
C GLU A 48 8.64 1.16 -6.60
N GLU A 49 9.36 1.83 -5.70
CA GLU A 49 10.63 1.35 -5.19
C GLU A 49 10.46 0.19 -4.20
N ASN A 50 11.51 -0.63 -4.07
CA ASN A 50 11.56 -1.64 -3.02
C ASN A 50 11.88 -0.97 -1.67
N ASN A 51 11.08 -1.27 -0.64
CA ASN A 51 11.15 -0.67 0.69
C ASN A 51 12.42 -1.01 1.48
N ASP A 52 13.23 -1.96 1.00
CA ASP A 52 14.53 -2.29 1.57
C ASP A 52 15.68 -1.46 0.95
N THR A 53 15.40 -0.60 -0.05
CA THR A 53 16.44 0.17 -0.77
C THR A 53 16.79 1.51 -0.13
N LEU A 54 15.84 2.14 0.57
CA LEU A 54 15.99 3.48 1.13
C LEU A 54 15.33 3.59 2.51
N PRO A 55 15.75 4.54 3.36
CA PRO A 55 15.06 4.84 4.60
C PRO A 55 13.59 5.22 4.38
N ASN A 56 12.71 4.78 5.28
CA ASN A 56 11.25 5.00 5.19
C ASN A 56 10.85 6.45 4.94
N VAL A 57 11.52 7.42 5.59
CA VAL A 57 11.23 8.86 5.39
C VAL A 57 11.52 9.30 3.97
N LYS A 58 12.62 8.81 3.35
CA LYS A 58 12.95 9.14 1.96
C LYS A 58 11.95 8.51 0.99
N LEU A 59 11.57 7.25 1.21
CA LEU A 59 10.54 6.57 0.41
C LEU A 59 9.19 7.27 0.50
N LEU A 60 8.79 7.66 1.71
CA LEU A 60 7.54 8.39 1.92
C LEU A 60 7.57 9.74 1.21
N ARG A 61 8.64 10.53 1.38
CA ARG A 61 8.79 11.82 0.68
C ARG A 61 8.69 11.65 -0.83
N ARG A 62 9.34 10.62 -1.39
CA ARG A 62 9.23 10.32 -2.82
C ARG A 62 7.81 9.96 -3.22
N LYS A 63 7.14 9.07 -2.48
CA LYS A 63 5.75 8.68 -2.73
C LYS A 63 4.80 9.88 -2.71
N LEU A 64 4.97 10.77 -1.74
CA LEU A 64 4.09 11.93 -1.57
C LEU A 64 4.28 12.97 -2.67
N LEU A 65 5.53 13.24 -3.05
CA LEU A 65 5.87 14.24 -4.08
C LEU A 65 5.82 13.69 -5.52
N ARG A 66 5.64 12.37 -5.68
CA ARG A 66 5.55 11.73 -6.99
C ARG A 66 4.34 12.26 -7.75
N ARG A 67 4.56 12.64 -9.01
CA ARG A 67 3.49 13.04 -9.91
C ARG A 67 2.93 11.84 -10.68
N TYR A 68 1.61 11.72 -10.65
CA TYR A 68 0.82 10.78 -11.43
C TYR A 68 -0.10 11.57 -12.35
N GLY A 69 0.46 12.07 -13.45
CA GLY A 69 -0.20 13.06 -14.30
C GLY A 69 -0.13 14.46 -13.68
N ASP A 70 -1.26 15.11 -13.55
CA ASP A 70 -1.45 16.39 -12.86
C ASP A 70 -1.51 16.25 -11.33
N PHE A 71 -1.77 15.05 -10.80
CA PHE A 71 -1.90 14.81 -9.36
C PHE A 71 -0.59 14.41 -8.67
N SER A 72 -0.43 14.81 -7.41
CA SER A 72 0.53 14.25 -6.45
C SER A 72 -0.12 14.18 -5.08
N LEU A 73 0.23 13.22 -4.24
CA LEU A 73 -0.39 13.08 -2.91
C LEU A 73 -0.10 14.30 -2.03
N SER A 74 1.02 14.99 -2.22
CA SER A 74 1.32 16.22 -1.49
C SER A 74 0.32 17.35 -1.74
N MET A 75 -0.41 17.35 -2.85
CA MET A 75 -1.48 18.33 -3.10
C MET A 75 -2.58 18.26 -2.04
N ILE A 76 -2.78 17.11 -1.41
CA ILE A 76 -3.76 16.94 -0.32
C ILE A 76 -3.43 17.85 0.88
N GLU A 77 -2.15 18.18 1.10
CA GLU A 77 -1.74 19.09 2.16
C GLU A 77 -2.05 20.56 1.82
N TRP A 78 -1.84 20.95 0.56
CA TRP A 78 -1.73 22.37 0.17
C TRP A 78 -2.91 22.91 -0.65
N GLU A 79 -3.67 22.02 -1.31
CA GLU A 79 -4.82 22.41 -2.12
C GLU A 79 -6.09 22.45 -1.25
N ALA A 80 -6.70 23.63 -1.18
CA ALA A 80 -7.98 23.80 -0.52
C ALA A 80 -9.12 23.26 -1.40
N ASN A 81 -10.06 22.53 -0.80
CA ASN A 81 -11.29 22.07 -1.44
C ASN A 81 -11.08 21.10 -2.62
N MET A 82 -10.09 20.20 -2.53
CA MET A 82 -9.97 19.11 -3.50
C MET A 82 -11.27 18.28 -3.55
N TYR A 83 -11.84 18.17 -4.75
CA TYR A 83 -12.86 17.16 -5.03
C TYR A 83 -12.17 15.96 -5.67
N ILE A 84 -12.27 14.81 -5.01
CA ILE A 84 -11.72 13.58 -5.54
C ILE A 84 -12.86 12.59 -5.68
N GLU A 85 -13.08 12.13 -6.91
CA GLU A 85 -14.12 11.16 -7.19
C GLU A 85 -13.84 9.87 -6.42
N ASN A 86 -14.83 9.43 -5.64
CA ASN A 86 -14.68 8.25 -4.82
C ASN A 86 -14.85 7.01 -5.71
N SER A 87 -13.73 6.53 -6.25
CA SER A 87 -13.69 5.30 -7.04
C SER A 87 -13.39 4.11 -6.15
N THR A 88 -14.15 3.03 -6.33
CA THR A 88 -13.82 1.72 -5.74
C THR A 88 -12.65 1.04 -6.45
N THR A 89 -12.19 1.60 -7.57
CA THR A 89 -11.05 1.10 -8.34
C THR A 89 -9.76 1.38 -7.59
N VAL A 90 -9.03 0.31 -7.25
CA VAL A 90 -7.72 0.49 -6.63
C VAL A 90 -6.63 0.71 -7.66
N ILE A 91 -6.07 1.90 -7.61
CA ILE A 91 -4.93 2.35 -8.39
C ILE A 91 -3.73 2.47 -7.42
N PRO A 92 -2.69 1.62 -7.53
CA PRO A 92 -1.56 1.62 -6.60
C PRO A 92 -0.88 2.99 -6.44
N GLU A 93 -0.85 3.79 -7.51
CA GLU A 93 -0.34 5.16 -7.52
C GLU A 93 -1.03 6.05 -6.49
N LEU A 94 -2.36 5.95 -6.38
CA LEU A 94 -3.18 6.84 -5.55
C LEU A 94 -3.61 6.18 -4.23
N PHE A 95 -3.26 4.92 -4.03
CA PHE A 95 -3.72 4.16 -2.89
C PHE A 95 -3.15 4.69 -1.57
N VAL A 96 -4.05 5.05 -0.66
CA VAL A 96 -3.75 5.39 0.73
C VAL A 96 -4.76 4.67 1.62
N LYS A 97 -4.29 3.89 2.60
CA LYS A 97 -5.15 3.30 3.63
C LYS A 97 -4.68 3.75 5.01
N ILE A 98 -5.56 4.44 5.73
CA ILE A 98 -5.40 4.69 7.16
C ILE A 98 -5.89 3.43 7.89
N LEU A 99 -5.01 2.84 8.69
CA LEU A 99 -5.25 1.66 9.49
C LEU A 99 -5.25 2.05 10.97
N THR A 100 -6.44 2.10 11.55
CA THR A 100 -6.63 2.51 12.95
C THR A 100 -6.08 1.43 13.92
N PRO A 101 -5.80 1.77 15.19
CA PRO A 101 -5.37 0.80 16.18
C PRO A 101 -6.25 -0.46 16.22
N LYS A 102 -5.63 -1.64 16.27
CA LYS A 102 -6.28 -2.96 16.25
C LYS A 102 -6.97 -3.35 14.94
N GLU A 103 -7.04 -2.45 13.95
CA GLU A 103 -7.63 -2.75 12.65
C GLU A 103 -6.77 -3.73 11.84
N LYS A 104 -7.42 -4.50 10.97
CA LYS A 104 -6.80 -5.44 10.05
C LYS A 104 -7.17 -5.08 8.62
N PHE A 105 -6.18 -5.07 7.75
CA PHE A 105 -6.36 -4.84 6.33
C PHE A 105 -5.79 -6.02 5.53
N LYS A 106 -6.49 -6.42 4.48
CA LYS A 106 -6.15 -7.58 3.65
C LYS A 106 -5.89 -7.16 2.21
N ILE A 107 -4.80 -7.64 1.63
CA ILE A 107 -4.46 -7.45 0.21
C ILE A 107 -4.44 -8.83 -0.44
N ASP A 108 -5.35 -9.06 -1.38
CA ASP A 108 -5.49 -10.29 -2.14
C ASP A 108 -4.94 -10.07 -3.55
N VAL A 109 -3.96 -10.88 -3.95
CA VAL A 109 -3.22 -10.71 -5.20
C VAL A 109 -3.29 -12.01 -5.99
N PRO A 110 -4.31 -12.15 -6.85
CA PRO A 110 -4.45 -13.32 -7.71
C PRO A 110 -3.35 -13.35 -8.78
N PHE A 111 -2.91 -14.56 -9.13
CA PHE A 111 -1.97 -14.84 -10.20
C PHE A 111 -2.44 -16.06 -11.00
N ALA A 112 -2.23 -16.03 -12.31
CA ALA A 112 -2.61 -17.08 -13.26
C ALA A 112 -1.43 -17.91 -13.78
N ASN A 113 -0.18 -17.50 -13.51
CA ASN A 113 0.99 -18.23 -13.97
C ASN A 113 2.22 -18.00 -13.07
N GLY A 114 3.31 -18.73 -13.36
CA GLY A 114 4.57 -18.63 -12.61
C GLY A 114 5.23 -17.25 -12.65
N LYS A 115 5.09 -16.49 -13.75
CA LYS A 115 5.63 -15.12 -13.87
C LYS A 115 4.86 -14.16 -12.99
N GLU A 116 3.53 -14.19 -13.07
CA GLU A 116 2.65 -13.39 -12.22
C GLU A 116 2.84 -13.72 -10.73
N LYS A 117 3.01 -15.00 -10.40
CA LYS A 117 3.31 -15.43 -9.03
C LYS A 117 4.57 -14.77 -8.47
N GLN A 118 5.62 -14.60 -9.28
CA GLN A 118 6.84 -13.89 -8.84
C GLN A 118 6.52 -12.43 -8.49
N PHE A 119 5.75 -11.74 -9.32
CA PHE A 119 5.34 -10.36 -9.06
C PHE A 119 4.40 -10.24 -7.86
N ALA A 120 3.36 -11.06 -7.82
CA ALA A 120 2.43 -11.10 -6.70
C ALA A 120 3.16 -11.31 -5.37
N SER A 121 4.22 -12.15 -5.35
CA SER A 121 5.03 -12.40 -4.16
C SER A 121 5.81 -11.19 -3.63
N LYS A 122 6.07 -10.18 -4.48
CA LYS A 122 6.87 -8.98 -4.14
C LYS A 122 6.06 -7.86 -3.48
N VAL A 123 4.75 -7.99 -3.37
CA VAL A 123 3.88 -6.97 -2.75
C VAL A 123 4.41 -6.45 -1.40
N PRO A 124 4.91 -7.27 -0.46
CA PRO A 124 5.52 -6.79 0.78
C PRO A 124 6.69 -5.82 0.60
N GLN A 125 7.48 -5.97 -0.46
CA GLN A 125 8.62 -5.10 -0.77
C GLN A 125 8.14 -3.75 -1.31
N HIS A 126 6.92 -3.68 -1.83
CA HIS A 126 6.33 -2.48 -2.42
C HIS A 126 5.21 -1.89 -1.55
N LEU A 127 5.20 -2.25 -0.27
CA LEU A 127 4.32 -1.67 0.74
C LEU A 127 5.15 -0.77 1.65
N LEU A 128 4.77 0.51 1.72
CA LEU A 128 5.28 1.44 2.72
C LEU A 128 4.23 1.59 3.82
N ILE A 129 4.63 1.28 5.05
CA ILE A 129 3.77 1.41 6.23
C ILE A 129 4.50 2.29 7.23
N CYS A 130 3.88 3.40 7.63
CA CYS A 130 4.47 4.35 8.57
C CYS A 130 3.43 4.84 9.59
N SER A 131 3.89 5.29 10.76
CA SER A 131 3.06 6.00 11.73
C SER A 131 2.63 7.36 11.17
N GLU A 132 1.41 7.78 11.46
CA GLU A 132 0.92 9.12 11.15
C GLU A 132 1.82 10.27 11.68
N ARG A 133 2.59 10.03 12.74
CA ARG A 133 3.48 11.07 13.31
C ARG A 133 4.61 11.47 12.37
N VAL A 134 4.95 10.63 11.39
CA VAL A 134 6.03 10.93 10.44
C VAL A 134 5.69 12.13 9.55
N PHE A 135 4.41 12.45 9.37
CA PHE A 135 3.97 13.53 8.49
C PHE A 135 4.32 14.92 9.06
N SER A 136 4.38 15.06 10.39
CA SER A 136 4.85 16.28 11.07
C SER A 136 6.38 16.39 11.15
N ASN A 137 7.12 15.41 10.61
CA ASN A 137 8.57 15.46 10.59
C ASN A 137 9.06 16.58 9.66
N SER A 138 10.14 17.30 10.03
CA SER A 138 10.70 18.40 9.24
C SER A 138 11.24 18.01 7.85
N PHE A 139 11.42 16.71 7.58
CA PHE A 139 11.75 16.23 6.24
C PHE A 139 10.51 15.89 5.39
N ILE A 140 9.31 15.84 5.97
CA ILE A 140 8.05 15.58 5.25
C ILE A 140 7.22 16.86 5.13
N GLU A 141 7.07 17.60 6.23
CA GLU A 141 6.38 18.90 6.29
C GLU A 141 4.93 18.85 5.77
N MET A 142 4.19 17.79 6.13
CA MET A 142 2.77 17.64 5.76
C MET A 142 1.90 17.31 6.99
N PRO A 143 1.91 18.14 8.05
CA PRO A 143 1.28 17.82 9.33
C PRO A 143 -0.23 17.55 9.26
N HIS A 144 -0.95 18.11 8.28
CA HIS A 144 -2.41 17.95 8.14
C HIS A 144 -2.82 16.80 7.21
N PHE A 145 -1.86 16.02 6.70
CA PHE A 145 -2.10 15.04 5.65
C PHE A 145 -3.22 14.06 6.02
N ILE A 146 -3.21 13.52 7.24
CA ILE A 146 -4.23 12.55 7.70
C ILE A 146 -5.62 13.18 7.80
N GLU A 147 -5.68 14.37 8.38
CA GLU A 147 -6.93 15.13 8.54
C GLU A 147 -7.54 15.43 7.16
N ASN A 148 -6.70 15.82 6.19
CA ASN A 148 -7.13 16.11 4.84
C ASN A 148 -7.55 14.86 4.06
N ILE A 149 -6.85 13.72 4.22
CA ILE A 149 -7.28 12.44 3.65
C ILE A 149 -8.69 12.07 4.09
N GLN A 150 -8.99 12.27 5.39
CA GLN A 150 -10.32 12.00 5.95
C GLN A 150 -11.35 13.04 5.49
N ARG A 151 -11.00 14.32 5.53
CA ARG A 151 -11.86 15.44 5.12
C ARG A 151 -12.30 15.33 3.66
N TYR A 152 -11.38 14.95 2.76
CA TYR A 152 -11.66 14.78 1.33
C TYR A 152 -12.18 13.39 0.97
N ASN A 153 -12.34 12.49 1.94
CA ASN A 153 -12.78 11.10 1.73
C ASN A 153 -11.94 10.36 0.66
N PHE A 154 -10.63 10.62 0.64
CA PHE A 154 -9.71 10.09 -0.37
C PHE A 154 -9.17 8.69 -0.02
N GLY A 155 -9.08 8.39 1.28
CA GLY A 155 -8.51 7.13 1.75
C GLY A 155 -9.36 5.92 1.39
N TYR A 156 -8.72 4.79 1.10
CA TYR A 156 -9.40 3.52 0.91
C TYR A 156 -10.12 3.10 2.21
N SER A 157 -11.44 3.02 2.17
CA SER A 157 -12.26 2.71 3.34
C SER A 157 -12.43 1.20 3.59
N GLY A 158 -12.17 0.37 2.58
CA GLY A 158 -12.39 -1.08 2.66
C GLY A 158 -11.40 -1.82 3.57
N THR A 159 -11.83 -2.97 4.10
CA THR A 159 -11.02 -3.86 4.95
C THR A 159 -10.23 -4.91 4.15
N LYS A 160 -10.56 -5.07 2.86
CA LYS A 160 -9.88 -5.93 1.90
C LYS A 160 -9.78 -5.21 0.57
N VAL A 161 -8.64 -5.34 -0.10
CA VAL A 161 -8.45 -4.97 -1.50
C VAL A 161 -8.05 -6.20 -2.32
N VAL A 162 -8.51 -6.26 -3.57
CA VAL A 162 -7.98 -7.19 -4.57
C VAL A 162 -7.16 -6.38 -5.55
N ILE A 163 -5.90 -6.75 -5.75
CA ILE A 163 -5.01 -6.06 -6.70
C ILE A 163 -4.69 -7.02 -7.84
N PRO A 164 -5.18 -6.74 -9.06
CA PRO A 164 -4.76 -7.48 -10.23
C PRO A 164 -3.24 -7.41 -10.37
N VAL A 165 -2.58 -8.56 -10.55
CA VAL A 165 -1.12 -8.61 -10.67
C VAL A 165 -0.63 -7.82 -11.88
N SER A 166 -1.43 -7.69 -12.95
CA SER A 166 -1.15 -6.84 -14.10
C SER A 166 -1.02 -5.36 -13.73
N ASN A 167 -1.91 -4.86 -12.87
CA ASN A 167 -1.87 -3.49 -12.36
C ASN A 167 -0.64 -3.29 -11.46
N PHE A 168 -0.38 -4.24 -10.57
CA PHE A 168 0.79 -4.20 -9.70
C PHE A 168 2.11 -4.24 -10.48
N MET A 169 2.20 -5.10 -11.51
CA MET A 169 3.33 -5.16 -12.43
C MET A 169 3.55 -3.83 -13.16
N SER A 170 2.47 -3.26 -13.71
CA SER A 170 2.54 -1.98 -14.42
C SER A 170 3.02 -0.85 -13.51
N PHE A 171 2.61 -0.86 -12.24
CA PHE A 171 3.02 0.09 -11.23
C PHE A 171 4.52 0.00 -10.89
N ILE A 172 5.04 -1.19 -10.54
CA ILE A 172 6.44 -1.35 -10.14
C ILE A 172 7.43 -1.32 -11.30
N LEU A 173 6.97 -1.64 -12.52
CA LEU A 173 7.80 -1.56 -13.75
C LEU A 173 7.80 -0.17 -14.37
N ARG A 174 7.06 0.79 -13.78
CA ARG A 174 7.02 2.18 -14.22
C ARG A 174 8.35 2.86 -13.89
N GLN A 175 9.38 2.56 -14.68
CA GLN A 175 10.64 3.30 -14.65
C GLN A 175 10.41 4.67 -15.29
N ARG A 176 10.52 5.72 -14.49
CA ARG A 176 10.79 7.11 -14.89
C ARG A 176 11.04 7.94 -13.66
#